data_AF-A0A964U3Z6-F1
#
_entry.id   AF-A0A964U3Z6-F1
#
_cell.length_a   1.000
_cell.length_b   1.000
_cell.length_c   1.000
_cell.angle_alpha   90.00
_cell.angle_beta   90.00
_cell.angle_gamma   90.00
#
_symmetry.space_group_name_H-M   'P 1'
#
loop_
_entity.id
_entity.type
_entity.pdbx_description
1 polymer ?
#
loop_
_entity_poly.entity_id
_entity_poly.type
_entity_poly.pdbx_seq_one_letter_code
_entity_poly.pdbx_strand_id
1 'polypeptide(L)'
;MGTRTLVIRDDLDRFLEDGVTSARYTTASEMVEDGLRLLMAHDAIRQKDLARIREQIEEGYLASERGELLDAEEVFAELRAIRAEDKP
;
A
#
# COMPACT_ATOMS: atom_id res chain seq x y z
N MET A 1 -16.07 -18.87 -16.71
CA MET A 1 -15.44 -18.91 -15.37
C MET A 1 -14.67 -20.21 -15.25
N GLY A 2 -13.52 -20.21 -14.57
CA GLY A 2 -12.75 -21.43 -14.30
C GLY A 2 -12.88 -21.82 -12.83
N THR A 3 -13.11 -23.08 -12.55
CA THR A 3 -13.19 -23.60 -11.18
C THR A 3 -11.79 -23.96 -10.68
N ARG A 4 -11.47 -23.58 -9.44
CA ARG A 4 -10.24 -23.96 -8.75
C ARG A 4 -10.59 -24.41 -7.33
N THR A 5 -9.96 -25.49 -6.88
CA THR A 5 -10.07 -25.97 -5.50
C THR A 5 -8.95 -25.36 -4.66
N LEU A 6 -9.29 -24.88 -3.47
CA LEU A 6 -8.36 -24.24 -2.53
C LEU A 6 -8.45 -24.95 -1.18
N VAL A 7 -7.33 -25.03 -0.47
CA VAL A 7 -7.30 -25.42 0.94
C VAL A 7 -7.28 -24.15 1.76
N ILE A 8 -8.25 -23.99 2.66
CA ILE A 8 -8.39 -22.84 3.54
C ILE A 8 -8.43 -23.29 5.00
N ARG A 9 -8.21 -22.36 5.91
CA ARG A 9 -8.33 -22.61 7.35
C ARG A 9 -9.81 -22.61 7.76
N ASP A 10 -10.13 -23.36 8.81
CA ASP A 10 -11.50 -23.50 9.33
C ASP A 10 -12.16 -22.17 9.73
N ASP A 11 -11.38 -21.18 10.19
CA ASP A 11 -11.89 -19.85 10.53
C ASP A 11 -12.36 -19.07 9.30
N LEU A 12 -11.69 -19.24 8.16
CA LEU A 12 -12.09 -18.65 6.89
C LEU A 12 -13.30 -19.35 6.29
N ASP A 13 -13.37 -20.67 6.42
CA ASP A 13 -14.53 -21.45 5.96
C ASP A 13 -15.80 -21.00 6.69
N ARG A 14 -15.76 -20.92 8.03
CA ARG A 14 -16.86 -20.38 8.83
C ARG A 14 -17.22 -18.95 8.46
N PHE A 15 -16.22 -18.11 8.19
CA PHE A 15 -16.47 -16.74 7.76
C PHE A 15 -17.20 -16.66 6.40
N LEU A 16 -16.88 -17.56 5.46
CA LEU A 16 -17.60 -17.67 4.20
C LEU A 16 -19.03 -18.17 4.42
N GLU A 17 -19.22 -19.19 5.27
CA GLU A 17 -20.54 -19.69 5.66
C GLU A 17 -21.41 -18.58 6.26
N ASP A 18 -20.90 -17.84 7.24
CA ASP A 18 -21.60 -16.71 7.88
C ASP A 18 -21.98 -15.62 6.86
N GLY A 19 -21.10 -15.35 5.90
CA GLY A 19 -21.35 -14.40 4.81
C GLY A 19 -22.52 -14.80 3.92
N VAL A 20 -22.67 -16.10 3.64
CA VAL A 20 -23.77 -16.64 2.84
C VAL A 20 -25.05 -16.77 3.67
N THR A 21 -24.97 -17.29 4.90
CA THR A 21 -26.14 -17.46 5.78
C THR A 21 -26.77 -16.13 6.18
N SER A 22 -25.97 -15.07 6.31
CA SER A 22 -26.47 -13.71 6.54
C SER A 22 -27.12 -13.06 5.31
N ALA A 23 -27.18 -13.76 4.17
CA ALA A 23 -27.65 -13.26 2.88
C ALA A 23 -26.92 -12.00 2.38
N ARG A 24 -25.73 -11.71 2.93
CA ARG A 24 -24.85 -10.65 2.42
C ARG A 24 -24.26 -11.03 1.06
N TYR A 25 -23.99 -12.32 0.87
CA TYR A 25 -23.50 -12.90 -0.37
C TYR A 25 -24.39 -14.06 -0.79
N THR A 26 -24.57 -14.23 -2.10
CA THR A 26 -25.36 -15.34 -2.65
C THR A 26 -24.56 -16.64 -2.65
N THR A 27 -23.24 -16.53 -2.84
CA THR A 27 -22.33 -17.70 -2.85
C THR A 27 -20.98 -17.36 -2.22
N ALA A 28 -20.29 -18.39 -1.72
CA ALA A 28 -18.91 -18.23 -1.26
C ALA A 28 -17.97 -17.76 -2.38
N SER A 29 -18.20 -18.19 -3.63
CA SER A 29 -17.39 -17.76 -4.78
C SER A 29 -17.50 -16.26 -5.04
N GLU A 30 -18.71 -15.69 -4.96
CA GLU A 30 -18.93 -14.25 -5.08
C GLU A 30 -18.19 -13.47 -3.98
N MET A 31 -18.28 -13.95 -2.73
CA MET A 31 -17.57 -13.34 -1.60
C MET A 31 -16.05 -13.39 -1.77
N VAL A 32 -15.51 -14.50 -2.26
CA VAL A 32 -14.08 -14.65 -2.55
C VAL A 32 -13.65 -13.72 -3.69
N GLU A 33 -14.45 -13.59 -4.75
CA GLU A 33 -14.16 -12.66 -5.85
C GLU A 33 -14.12 -11.19 -5.39
N ASP A 34 -15.05 -10.80 -4.53
CA ASP A 34 -15.04 -9.47 -3.91
C ASP A 34 -13.80 -9.25 -3.04
N GLY A 35 -13.45 -10.23 -2.21
CA GLY A 35 -12.23 -10.18 -1.41
C GLY A 35 -10.97 -10.07 -2.27
N LEU A 36 -10.89 -10.82 -3.37
CA LEU A 36 -9.79 -10.74 -4.33
C LEU A 36 -9.74 -9.38 -5.03
N ARG A 37 -10.89 -8.77 -5.36
CA ARG A 37 -10.93 -7.42 -5.95
C ARG A 37 -10.35 -6.38 -5.00
N LEU A 38 -10.69 -6.46 -3.71
CA LEU A 38 -10.12 -5.59 -2.69
C LEU A 38 -8.61 -5.81 -2.54
N LEU A 39 -8.15 -7.06 -2.53
CA LEU A 39 -6.73 -7.39 -2.49
C LEU A 39 -5.97 -6.82 -3.70
N MET A 40 -6.50 -6.99 -4.91
CA MET A 40 -5.90 -6.45 -6.13
C MET A 40 -5.79 -4.92 -6.10
N ALA A 41 -6.83 -4.22 -5.64
CA ALA A 41 -6.81 -2.77 -5.50
C ALA A 41 -5.75 -2.32 -4.48
N HIS A 42 -5.68 -3.02 -3.34
CA HIS A 42 -4.68 -2.78 -2.32
C HIS A 42 -3.25 -2.97 -2.87
N ASP A 43 -3.00 -4.07 -3.58
CA ASP A 43 -1.67 -4.36 -4.13
C ASP A 43 -1.28 -3.37 -5.23
N ALA A 44 -2.22 -2.90 -6.05
CA ALA A 44 -1.97 -1.84 -7.02
C ALA A 44 -1.49 -0.53 -6.36
N ILE A 45 -2.08 -0.16 -5.22
CA ILE A 45 -1.65 1.02 -4.44
C ILE A 45 -0.23 0.80 -3.91
N ARG A 46 0.04 -0.34 -3.25
CA ARG A 46 1.37 -0.67 -2.74
C ARG A 46 2.44 -0.63 -3.83
N GLN A 47 2.14 -1.16 -5.02
CA GLN A 47 3.07 -1.17 -6.14
C GLN A 47 3.39 0.25 -6.64
N LYS A 48 2.39 1.14 -6.68
CA LYS A 48 2.60 2.55 -7.03
C LYS A 48 3.49 3.25 -6.00
N ASP A 49 3.24 3.03 -4.71
CA ASP A 49 4.06 3.62 -3.65
C ASP A 49 5.50 3.13 -3.71
N LEU A 50 5.71 1.83 -3.93
CA LEU A 50 7.04 1.26 -4.11
C LEU A 50 7.74 1.81 -5.35
N ALA A 51 7.03 1.97 -6.47
CA ALA A 51 7.59 2.56 -7.68
C ALA A 51 8.03 4.01 -7.43
N ARG A 52 7.19 4.81 -6.77
CA ARG A 52 7.49 6.19 -6.41
C ARG A 52 8.71 6.30 -5.48
N ILE A 53 8.81 5.44 -4.47
CA ILE A 53 9.97 5.44 -3.56
C ILE A 53 11.25 5.06 -4.31
N ARG A 54 11.18 4.08 -5.21
CA ARG A 54 12.33 3.68 -6.04
C ARG A 54 12.79 4.81 -6.95
N GLU A 55 11.85 5.52 -7.56
CA GLU A 55 12.13 6.71 -8.38
C GLU A 55 12.83 7.79 -7.55
N GLN A 56 12.31 8.14 -6.37
CA GLN A 56 12.93 9.13 -5.48
C GLN A 56 14.35 8.74 -5.03
N ILE A 57 14.59 7.44 -4.78
CA ILE A 57 15.93 6.94 -4.44
C ILE A 57 16.87 7.09 -5.63
N GLU A 58 16.43 6.71 -6.83
CA GLU A 58 17.24 6.83 -8.05
C GLU A 58 17.57 8.29 -8.35
N GLU A 59 16.60 9.19 -8.26
CA GLU A 59 16.79 10.63 -8.42
C GLU A 59 17.84 11.17 -7.44
N GLY A 60 17.71 10.85 -6.15
CA GLY A 60 18.66 11.27 -5.12
C GLY A 60 20.06 10.67 -5.31
N TYR A 61 20.14 9.40 -5.72
CA TYR A 61 21.41 8.74 -6.02
C TYR A 61 22.12 9.42 -7.20
N LEU A 62 21.41 9.68 -8.30
CA LEU A 62 21.97 10.34 -9.46
C LEU A 62 22.38 11.80 -9.17
N ALA A 63 21.63 12.52 -8.33
CA ALA A 63 22.00 13.85 -7.86
C ALA A 63 23.31 13.82 -7.04
N SER A 64 23.44 12.83 -6.15
CA SER A 64 24.68 12.60 -5.38
C SER A 64 25.87 12.32 -6.29
N GLU A 65 25.71 11.49 -7.33
CA GLU A 65 26.76 11.20 -8.31
C GLU A 65 27.21 12.45 -9.08
N ARG A 66 26.32 13.43 -9.27
CA ARG A 66 26.64 14.74 -9.86
C ARG A 66 27.23 15.75 -8.86
N GLY A 67 27.29 15.39 -7.57
CA GLY A 67 27.75 16.28 -6.49
C GLY A 67 26.70 17.30 -6.05
N GLU A 68 25.43 17.14 -6.42
CA GLU A 68 24.30 17.99 -6.02
C GLU A 68 23.82 17.65 -4.60
N LEU A 69 24.75 17.64 -3.65
CA LEU A 69 24.48 17.37 -2.24
C LEU A 69 24.23 18.68 -1.49
N LEU A 70 23.38 18.61 -0.47
CA LEU A 70 23.12 19.71 0.45
C LEU A 70 23.92 19.50 1.74
N ASP A 71 24.41 20.59 2.31
CA ASP A 71 25.04 20.57 3.63
C ASP A 71 23.98 20.31 4.72
N ALA A 72 24.27 19.35 5.61
CA ALA A 72 23.28 18.89 6.57
C ALA A 72 22.94 19.99 7.59
N GLU A 73 23.95 20.70 8.09
CA GLU A 73 23.79 21.79 9.04
C GLU A 73 22.94 22.93 8.48
N GLU A 74 23.16 23.31 7.22
CA GLU A 74 22.36 24.31 6.50
C GLU A 74 20.89 23.87 6.37
N VAL A 75 20.63 22.65 5.89
CA VAL A 75 19.27 22.11 5.75
C VAL A 75 18.53 22.08 7.10
N PHE A 76 19.18 21.60 8.15
CA PHE A 76 18.56 21.56 9.47
C PHE A 76 18.32 22.97 10.06
N ALA A 77 19.15 23.95 9.72
CA ALA A 77 18.92 25.34 10.12
C ALA A 77 17.68 25.91 9.44
N GLU A 78 17.52 25.69 8.13
CA GLU A 78 16.36 26.12 7.36
C GLU A 78 15.06 25.46 7.86
N LEU A 79 15.06 24.14 8.06
CA LEU A 79 13.89 23.41 8.59
C LEU A 79 13.45 23.91 9.98
N ARG A 80 14.40 24.31 10.83
CA ARG A 80 14.08 24.91 12.14
C ARG A 80 13.48 26.31 12.01
N ALA A 81 13.96 27.10 11.04
CA ALA A 81 13.42 28.43 10.78
C ALA A 81 11.97 28.35 10.28
N ILE A 82 11.68 27.48 9.31
CA ILE A 82 10.33 27.23 8.80
C ILE A 82 9.38 26.82 9.94
N ARG A 83 9.81 25.88 10.80
CA ARG A 83 9.01 25.44 11.95
C ARG A 83 8.77 26.53 13.00
N ALA A 84 9.68 27.50 13.12
CA ALA A 84 9.53 28.61 14.05
C ALA A 84 8.54 29.67 13.53
N GLU A 85 8.44 29.84 12.21
CA GLU A 85 7.50 30.75 11.54
C GLU A 85 6.07 30.19 11.50
N ASP A 86 5.91 28.86 11.46
CA ASP A 86 4.61 28.17 11.50
C ASP A 86 4.01 28.04 12.92
N LYS A 87 4.63 28.67 13.93
CA LYS A 87 4.12 28.69 15.30
C LYS A 87 3.03 29.78 15.41
N PRO A 88 1.79 29.44 15.82
CA PRO A 88 0.76 30.45 16.10
C PRO A 88 1.13 31.33 17.29
#